data_AF-A0A357R3N1-F1
#
_entry.id   AF-A0A357R3N1-F1
#
_cell.length_a   1.000
_cell.length_b   1.000
_cell.length_c   1.000
_cell.angle_alpha   90.00
_cell.angle_beta   90.00
_cell.angle_gamma   90.00
#
_symmetry.space_group_name_H-M   'P 1'
#
loop_
_entity.id
_entity.type
_entity.pdbx_description
1 polymer ?
#
loop_
_entity_poly.entity_id
_entity_poly.type
_entity_poly.pdbx_seq_one_letter_code
_entity_poly.pdbx_strand_id
1 'polypeptide(L)'
;MTVLAGKVIDAHTGYPVAGVVLGCSGSGAVHYCRSDERGYFGFKDINEGCWQVIASKPPYSEHNCSYCLDGTLYLNICLLVDGLDDEVVTA
;
A
#
# COMPACT_ATOMS: atom_id res chain seq x y z
N MET A 1 -10.65 -10.40 15.22
CA MET A 1 -10.97 -9.59 14.03
C MET A 1 -9.98 -8.44 13.97
N THR A 2 -9.07 -8.46 13.00
CA THR A 2 -8.07 -7.40 12.82
C THR A 2 -8.45 -6.47 11.69
N VAL A 3 -7.82 -5.30 11.68
CA VAL A 3 -8.03 -4.26 10.68
C VAL A 3 -6.67 -3.82 10.18
N LEU A 4 -6.51 -3.81 8.86
CA LEU A 4 -5.35 -3.25 8.18
C LEU A 4 -5.84 -2.04 7.40
N ALA A 5 -5.52 -0.85 7.87
CA ALA A 5 -5.93 0.38 7.21
C ALA A 5 -4.74 1.30 7.00
N GLY A 6 -4.91 2.32 6.18
CA GLY A 6 -3.78 3.15 5.85
C GLY A 6 -4.08 4.19 4.82
N LYS A 7 -3.00 4.84 4.39
CA LYS A 7 -3.03 5.84 3.33
C LYS A 7 -1.97 5.52 2.29
N VAL A 8 -2.32 5.69 1.02
CA VAL A 8 -1.37 5.65 -0.09
C VAL A 8 -0.98 7.07 -0.44
N ILE A 9 0.31 7.34 -0.44
CA ILE A 9 0.90 8.64 -0.75
C ILE A 9 1.97 8.50 -1.82
N ASP A 10 2.09 9.54 -2.63
CA ASP A 10 3.16 9.68 -3.61
C ASP A 10 4.43 10.08 -2.85
N ALA A 11 5.50 9.31 -3.02
CA ALA A 11 6.75 9.51 -2.28
C ALA A 11 7.47 10.81 -2.65
N HIS A 12 7.28 11.32 -3.87
CA HIS A 12 7.95 12.52 -4.36
C HIS A 12 7.21 13.80 -3.95
N THR A 13 5.89 13.78 -4.08
CA THR A 13 5.05 14.97 -3.88
C THR A 13 4.40 15.03 -2.51
N GLY A 14 4.32 13.91 -1.78
CA GLY A 14 3.61 13.78 -0.51
C GLY A 14 2.09 13.81 -0.64
N TYR A 15 1.54 13.91 -1.85
CA TYR A 15 0.10 13.94 -2.08
C TYR A 15 -0.53 12.54 -1.96
N PRO A 16 -1.80 12.44 -1.53
CA PRO A 16 -2.53 11.18 -1.54
C PRO A 16 -2.74 10.64 -2.96
N VAL A 17 -2.61 9.32 -3.13
CA VAL A 17 -2.84 8.65 -4.40
C VAL A 17 -4.16 7.87 -4.35
N ALA A 18 -5.14 8.33 -5.13
CA ALA A 18 -6.45 7.71 -5.23
C ALA A 18 -6.48 6.56 -6.25
N GLY A 19 -7.40 5.60 -6.09
CA GLY A 19 -7.64 4.53 -7.05
C GLY A 19 -6.50 3.53 -7.21
N VAL A 20 -5.60 3.44 -6.22
CA VAL A 20 -4.55 2.43 -6.18
C VAL A 20 -5.19 1.08 -5.90
N VAL A 21 -4.82 0.03 -6.63
CA VAL A 21 -5.30 -1.31 -6.36
C VAL A 21 -4.42 -1.93 -5.29
N LEU A 22 -5.02 -2.32 -4.16
CA LEU A 22 -4.32 -2.99 -3.08
C LEU A 22 -4.80 -4.43 -2.97
N GLY A 23 -3.87 -5.37 -3.02
CA GLY A 23 -4.06 -6.78 -2.69
C GLY A 23 -3.44 -7.09 -1.33
N CYS A 24 -4.13 -7.87 -0.52
CA CYS A 24 -3.65 -8.37 0.76
C CYS A 24 -3.82 -9.90 0.76
N SER A 25 -2.73 -10.65 0.71
CA SER A 25 -2.72 -12.12 0.65
C SER A 25 -2.00 -12.72 1.86
N GLY A 26 -2.60 -13.74 2.47
CA GLY A 26 -2.07 -14.33 3.71
C GLY A 26 -3.03 -15.37 4.26
N SER A 27 -2.49 -16.35 5.00
CA SER A 27 -3.30 -17.39 5.66
C SER A 27 -4.31 -18.11 4.75
N GLY A 28 -3.99 -18.26 3.46
CA GLY A 28 -4.85 -18.90 2.45
C GLY A 28 -6.00 -18.04 1.92
N ALA A 29 -6.08 -16.77 2.30
CA ALA A 29 -7.07 -15.82 1.82
C ALA A 29 -6.41 -14.67 1.04
N VAL A 30 -7.19 -14.04 0.17
CA VAL A 30 -6.79 -12.86 -0.59
C VAL A 30 -7.92 -11.86 -0.56
N HIS A 31 -7.59 -10.63 -0.17
CA HIS A 31 -8.51 -9.50 -0.15
C HIS A 31 -8.02 -8.42 -1.11
N TYR A 32 -8.96 -7.71 -1.72
CA TYR A 32 -8.64 -6.59 -2.60
C TYR A 32 -9.45 -5.36 -2.19
N CYS A 33 -8.81 -4.20 -2.25
CA CYS A 33 -9.50 -2.92 -2.13
C CYS A 33 -8.86 -1.89 -3.06
N ARG A 34 -9.49 -0.70 -3.13
CA ARG A 34 -8.91 0.45 -3.83
C ARG A 34 -8.81 1.63 -2.87
N SER A 35 -7.77 2.43 -3.02
CA SER A 35 -7.68 3.68 -2.27
C SER A 35 -8.73 4.69 -2.74
N ASP A 36 -9.30 5.47 -1.83
CA ASP A 36 -10.25 6.54 -2.15
C ASP A 36 -9.55 7.84 -2.60
N GLU A 37 -10.34 8.89 -2.90
CA GLU A 37 -9.84 10.19 -3.36
C GLU A 37 -8.86 10.86 -2.39
N ARG A 38 -8.92 10.53 -1.11
CA ARG A 38 -8.00 11.04 -0.08
C ARG A 38 -6.85 10.06 0.17
N GLY A 39 -6.74 9.00 -0.62
CA GLY A 39 -5.71 7.98 -0.57
C GLY A 39 -5.92 6.94 0.53
N TYR A 40 -7.02 6.96 1.27
CA TYR A 40 -7.22 5.96 2.33
C TYR A 40 -7.60 4.60 1.76
N PHE A 41 -7.18 3.54 2.44
CA PHE A 41 -7.56 2.16 2.16
C PHE A 41 -7.83 1.42 3.47
N GLY A 42 -8.55 0.30 3.39
CA GLY A 42 -8.84 -0.51 4.56
C GLY A 42 -9.31 -1.91 4.21
N PHE A 43 -8.66 -2.89 4.84
CA PHE A 43 -9.09 -4.27 4.91
C PHE A 43 -9.64 -4.54 6.31
N LYS A 44 -10.86 -5.08 6.35
CA LYS A 44 -11.55 -5.47 7.58
C LYS A 44 -11.72 -6.98 7.59
N ASP A 45 -11.95 -7.53 8.77
CA ASP A 45 -12.14 -8.97 8.96
C ASP A 45 -10.92 -9.80 8.53
N ILE A 46 -9.73 -9.23 8.78
CA ILE A 46 -8.48 -9.94 8.55
C ILE A 46 -8.19 -10.80 9.80
N ASN A 47 -7.61 -11.98 9.58
CA ASN A 47 -7.13 -12.82 10.66
C ASN A 47 -5.71 -12.41 11.07
N GLU A 48 -5.36 -12.64 12.33
CA GLU A 48 -3.99 -12.47 12.81
C GLU A 48 -3.03 -13.37 12.03
N GLY A 49 -1.79 -12.91 11.86
CA GLY A 49 -0.77 -13.60 11.06
C GLY A 49 -0.05 -12.67 10.09
N CYS A 50 0.83 -13.23 9.26
CA CYS A 50 1.62 -12.45 8.32
C CYS A 50 0.95 -12.39 6.95
N TRP A 51 0.77 -11.17 6.47
CA TRP A 51 0.07 -10.83 5.25
C TRP A 51 0.99 -10.06 4.32
N GLN A 52 1.01 -10.45 3.06
CA GLN A 52 1.66 -9.71 2.00
C GLN A 52 0.68 -8.68 1.44
N VAL A 53 1.10 -7.41 1.43
CA VAL A 53 0.36 -6.29 0.90
C VAL A 53 1.07 -5.81 -0.36
N ILE A 54 0.32 -5.78 -1.45
CA ILE A 54 0.77 -5.33 -2.77
C ILE A 54 -0.08 -4.14 -3.16
N ALA A 55 0.54 -3.01 -3.46
CA ALA A 55 -0.12 -1.82 -3.98
C ALA A 55 0.39 -1.54 -5.39
N SER A 56 -0.53 -1.49 -6.35
CA SER A 56 -0.21 -1.35 -7.77
C SER A 56 -1.09 -0.29 -8.42
N LYS A 57 -0.44 0.65 -9.11
CA LYS A 57 -1.08 1.68 -9.93
C LYS A 57 -0.06 2.28 -10.89
N PRO A 58 -0.17 2.09 -12.22
CA PRO A 58 0.66 2.84 -13.16
C PRO A 58 0.39 4.36 -13.04
N PRO A 59 1.42 5.23 -13.16
CA PRO A 59 2.82 4.94 -13.49
C PRO A 59 3.72 4.67 -12.27
N TYR A 60 3.16 4.28 -11.11
CA TYR A 60 3.95 3.94 -9.93
C TYR A 60 4.52 2.53 -10.01
N SER A 61 5.75 2.37 -9.50
CA SER A 61 6.34 1.07 -9.23
C SER A 61 5.51 0.34 -8.18
N GLU A 62 5.36 -0.98 -8.36
CA GLU A 62 4.62 -1.81 -7.43
C GLU A 62 5.29 -1.79 -6.05
N HIS A 63 4.49 -1.55 -5.02
CA HIS A 63 4.95 -1.67 -3.65
C HIS A 63 4.51 -3.02 -3.09
N ASN A 64 5.46 -3.82 -2.59
CA ASN A 64 5.22 -5.16 -2.07
C ASN A 64 5.91 -5.31 -0.71
N CYS A 65 5.13 -5.49 0.35
CA CYS A 65 5.65 -5.62 1.72
C CYS A 65 4.84 -6.61 2.54
N SER A 66 5.50 -7.29 3.47
CA SER A 66 4.86 -8.24 4.39
C SER A 66 4.70 -7.63 5.78
N TYR A 67 3.51 -7.75 6.35
CA TYR A 67 3.16 -7.24 7.68
C TYR A 67 2.54 -8.35 8.52
N CYS A 68 3.01 -8.50 9.77
CA CYS A 68 2.38 -9.42 10.71
C CYS A 68 1.36 -8.66 11.57
N LEU A 69 0.11 -9.08 11.46
CA LEU A 69 -1.05 -8.50 12.13
C LEU A 69 -1.32 -9.26 13.43
N ASP A 70 -1.34 -8.52 14.53
CA ASP A 70 -1.73 -8.99 15.88
C ASP A 70 -2.90 -8.16 16.43
N GLY A 71 -3.56 -7.39 15.55
CA GLY A 71 -4.53 -6.37 15.95
C GLY A 71 -4.76 -5.35 14.85
N THR A 72 -5.12 -4.12 15.21
CA THR A 72 -5.29 -3.04 14.23
C THR A 72 -3.95 -2.46 13.82
N LEU A 73 -3.65 -2.48 12.53
CA LEU A 73 -2.46 -1.88 11.95
C LEU A 73 -2.85 -0.70 11.05
N TYR A 74 -2.26 0.47 11.32
CA TYR A 74 -2.33 1.63 10.44
C TYR A 74 -0.97 1.86 9.80
N LEU A 75 -0.90 1.90 8.46
CA LEU A 75 0.36 2.12 7.74
C LEU A 75 0.21 3.10 6.58
N ASN A 76 1.32 3.76 6.22
CA ASN A 76 1.38 4.58 5.03
C ASN A 76 2.17 3.82 3.95
N ILE A 77 1.57 3.67 2.79
CA ILE A 77 2.22 3.11 1.61
C ILE A 77 2.71 4.26 0.75
N CYS A 78 4.03 4.38 0.63
CA CYS A 78 4.65 5.35 -0.26
C CYS A 78 4.89 4.69 -1.62
N LEU A 79 4.27 5.23 -2.67
CA LEU A 79 4.49 4.79 -4.03
C LEU A 79 5.54 5.68 -4.70
N LEU A 80 6.52 5.04 -5.34
CA LEU A 80 7.53 5.69 -6.17
C LEU A 80 7.03 5.67 -7.62
N VAL A 81 7.17 6.78 -8.34
CA VAL A 81 6.86 6.83 -9.77
C VAL A 81 7.97 6.11 -10.52
N ASP A 82 7.59 5.19 -11.41
CA ASP A 82 8.53 4.44 -12.25
C ASP A 82 9.26 5.42 -13.20
N GLY A 83 10.59 5.38 -13.19
CA GLY A 83 11.42 6.26 -14.02
C GLY A 83 11.66 7.67 -13.48
N LEU A 84 11.28 7.97 -12.23
CA LEU A 84 11.74 9.15 -11.48
C LEU A 84 12.92 8.83 -10.54
N ASP A 85 13.62 7.70 -10.76
CA ASP A 85 14.86 7.42 -10.03
C ASP A 85 15.82 8.59 -10.27
N ASP A 86 16.14 9.27 -9.18
CA ASP A 86 16.94 10.48 -9.06
C ASP A 86 17.98 10.54 -10.19
N GLU A 87 17.82 11.50 -11.11
CA GLU A 87 18.94 11.88 -11.97
C GLU A 87 19.99 12.46 -11.00
N VAL A 88 20.87 11.59 -10.48
CA VAL A 88 22.02 11.99 -9.70
C VAL A 88 22.90 12.78 -10.66
N VAL A 89 22.62 14.07 -10.82
CA VAL A 89 23.50 15.05 -11.41
C VAL A 89 24.69 15.15 -10.46
N THR A 90 25.64 14.25 -10.64
CA THR A 90 27.00 14.45 -10.13
C THR A 90 27.60 15.52 -11.04
N ALA A 91 27.57 16.76 -10.56
CA ALA A 91 28.23 17.92 -11.17
C ALA A 91 29.77 17.82 -11.05
#